data_AF-A0A2M6Z2G4-F1
#
_entry.id   AF-A0A2M6Z2G4-F1
#
_cell.length_a   1.000
_cell.length_b   1.000
_cell.length_c   1.000
_cell.angle_alpha   90.00
_cell.angle_beta   90.00
_cell.angle_gamma   90.00
#
_symmetry.space_group_name_H-M   'P 1'
#
loop_
_entity.id
_entity.type
_entity.pdbx_description
1 polymer ?
#
loop_
_entity_poly.entity_id
_entity_poly.type
_entity_poly.pdbx_seq_one_letter_code
_entity_poly.pdbx_strand_id
1 'polypeptide(L)'
;MKIFVKAKSETKNWSAYVTKHSFALSLEEGIFIWDDPRKIARSLKRSAEESSRRKGTPFQSAMSMLNFYINRAGKNLKPKRKRILEQAKIELRRLSNKL
;
A
#
# COMPACT_ATOMS: atom_id res chain seq x y z
N MET A 1 -37.20 26.57 -1.32
CA MET A 1 -35.88 26.49 -0.66
C MET A 1 -35.48 25.02 -0.54
N LYS A 2 -34.63 24.48 -1.42
CA LYS A 2 -34.17 23.08 -1.34
C LYS A 2 -32.75 23.07 -0.81
N ILE A 3 -32.57 22.50 0.38
CA ILE A 3 -31.31 22.38 1.08
C ILE A 3 -30.54 21.23 0.42
N PHE A 4 -29.45 21.51 -0.29
CA PHE A 4 -28.55 20.48 -0.80
C PHE A 4 -27.69 19.97 0.36
N VAL A 5 -27.95 18.73 0.79
CA VAL A 5 -27.11 18.03 1.75
C VAL A 5 -25.83 17.56 1.04
N LYS A 6 -24.69 18.06 1.51
CA LYS A 6 -23.35 17.79 0.99
C LYS A 6 -22.98 16.32 1.22
N ALA A 7 -22.86 15.54 0.14
CA ALA A 7 -22.39 14.16 0.20
C ALA A 7 -20.91 14.13 0.63
N LYS A 8 -20.63 13.51 1.77
CA LYS A 8 -19.29 13.36 2.35
C LYS A 8 -18.85 11.89 2.21
N SER A 9 -18.16 11.52 1.12
CA SER A 9 -17.46 10.21 1.05
C SER A 9 -16.39 10.07 -0.05
N GLU A 10 -15.59 11.09 -0.35
CA GLU A 10 -14.56 10.98 -1.41
C GLU A 10 -13.27 10.23 -0.99
N THR A 11 -13.11 9.89 0.28
CA THR A 11 -11.82 9.39 0.81
C THR A 11 -11.60 7.88 0.67
N LYS A 12 -12.65 7.06 0.66
CA LYS A 12 -12.53 5.59 0.60
C LYS A 12 -12.21 5.05 -0.79
N ASN A 13 -12.63 5.75 -1.84
CA ASN A 13 -12.53 5.24 -3.22
C ASN A 13 -11.31 5.77 -3.97
N TRP A 14 -10.73 6.91 -3.56
CA TRP A 14 -9.59 7.49 -4.25
C TRP A 14 -8.31 6.65 -4.10
N SER A 15 -8.05 6.10 -2.91
CA SER A 15 -6.88 5.24 -2.70
C SER A 15 -6.97 3.94 -3.50
N ALA A 16 -8.17 3.35 -3.61
CA ALA A 16 -8.45 2.20 -4.45
C ALA A 16 -8.29 2.55 -5.94
N TYR A 17 -8.77 3.71 -6.37
CA TYR A 17 -8.60 4.22 -7.74
C TYR A 17 -7.12 4.41 -8.09
N VAL A 18 -6.35 5.15 -7.30
CA VAL A 18 -4.91 5.37 -7.56
C VAL A 18 -4.11 4.08 -7.45
N THR A 19 -4.48 3.17 -6.54
CA THR A 19 -3.93 1.80 -6.49
C THR A 19 -4.14 1.06 -7.81
N LYS A 20 -5.37 1.11 -8.35
CA LYS A 20 -5.74 0.44 -9.60
C LYS A 20 -5.08 1.05 -10.84
N HIS A 21 -4.86 2.37 -10.86
CA HIS A 21 -4.37 3.09 -12.04
C HIS A 21 -2.87 3.41 -12.04
N SER A 22 -2.24 3.64 -10.88
CA SER A 22 -0.84 4.06 -10.79
C SER A 22 0.13 2.91 -10.45
N PHE A 23 -0.33 1.92 -9.68
CA PHE A 23 0.51 0.79 -9.25
C PHE A 23 0.03 -0.57 -9.78
N ALA A 24 -1.26 -0.70 -10.09
CA ALA A 24 -1.90 -1.87 -10.69
C ALA A 24 -1.44 -3.21 -10.07
N LEU A 25 -1.29 -3.25 -8.74
CA LEU A 25 -1.02 -4.47 -7.99
C LEU A 25 -2.34 -5.10 -7.54
N SER A 26 -2.48 -6.41 -7.70
CA SER A 26 -3.57 -7.15 -7.06
C SER A 26 -3.20 -7.37 -5.60
N LEU A 27 -3.64 -6.48 -4.72
CA LEU A 27 -3.33 -6.55 -3.30
C LEU A 27 -4.30 -7.48 -2.58
N GLU A 28 -3.75 -8.31 -1.71
CA GLU A 28 -4.55 -9.08 -0.75
C GLU A 28 -5.27 -8.14 0.24
N GLU A 29 -6.45 -8.57 0.68
CA GLU A 29 -7.30 -7.73 1.52
C GLU A 29 -6.65 -7.48 2.89
N GLY A 30 -6.67 -6.21 3.32
CA GLY A 30 -6.18 -5.84 4.64
C GLY A 30 -4.66 -5.99 4.85
N ILE A 31 -3.84 -6.15 3.80
CA ILE A 31 -2.39 -6.34 3.96
C ILE A 31 -1.74 -5.27 4.85
N PHE A 32 -2.19 -4.02 4.77
CA PHE A 32 -1.61 -2.92 5.53
C PHE A 32 -2.05 -2.87 7.00
N ILE A 33 -2.96 -3.73 7.44
CA ILE A 33 -3.40 -3.83 8.84
C ILE A 33 -2.86 -5.05 9.56
N TRP A 34 -2.08 -5.92 8.90
CA TRP A 34 -1.44 -7.05 9.56
C TRP A 34 -0.33 -6.62 10.51
N ASP A 35 -0.08 -7.44 11.54
CA ASP A 35 0.92 -7.13 12.57
C ASP A 35 2.32 -7.71 12.29
N ASP A 36 2.46 -8.61 11.31
CA ASP A 36 3.76 -9.16 10.88
C ASP A 36 4.34 -8.38 9.68
N PRO A 37 5.42 -7.59 9.87
CA PRO A 37 6.04 -6.84 8.77
C PRO A 37 6.60 -7.72 7.66
N ARG A 38 7.06 -8.94 7.96
CA ARG A 38 7.56 -9.89 6.96
C ARG A 38 6.43 -10.43 6.09
N LYS A 39 5.26 -10.66 6.68
CA LYS A 39 4.07 -11.09 5.94
C LYS A 39 3.61 -10.01 4.96
N ILE A 40 3.59 -8.75 5.41
CA ILE A 40 3.28 -7.59 4.56
C ILE A 40 4.27 -7.50 3.39
N ALA A 41 5.58 -7.55 3.69
CA ALA A 41 6.61 -7.45 2.67
C ALA A 41 6.52 -8.58 1.62
N ARG A 42 6.31 -9.83 2.06
CA ARG A 42 6.15 -10.98 1.16
C ARG A 42 4.91 -10.84 0.27
N SER A 43 3.76 -10.47 0.82
CA SER A 43 2.52 -10.30 0.04
C SER A 43 2.65 -9.16 -0.98
N LEU A 44 3.24 -8.02 -0.59
CA LEU A 44 3.51 -6.91 -1.52
C LEU A 44 4.48 -7.28 -2.64
N LYS A 45 5.58 -7.97 -2.32
CA LYS A 45 6.54 -8.45 -3.31
C LYS A 45 5.85 -9.40 -4.31
N ARG A 46 5.11 -10.39 -3.80
CA ARG A 46 4.36 -11.34 -4.63
C ARG A 46 3.38 -10.63 -5.56
N SER A 47 2.58 -9.70 -5.03
CA SER A 47 1.62 -8.90 -5.81
C SER A 47 2.32 -8.10 -6.92
N ALA A 48 3.53 -7.60 -6.64
CA ALA A 48 4.36 -6.89 -7.61
C ALA A 48 5.01 -7.82 -8.64
N GLU A 49 5.36 -9.05 -8.28
CA GLU A 49 5.91 -10.04 -9.22
C GLU A 49 4.85 -10.54 -10.20
N GLU A 50 3.63 -10.78 -9.71
CA GLU A 50 2.49 -11.26 -10.49
C GLU A 50 1.87 -10.16 -11.37
N SER A 51 2.13 -8.88 -11.10
CA SER A 51 1.57 -7.77 -11.88
C SER A 51 2.29 -7.57 -13.22
N SER A 52 1.57 -7.77 -14.31
CA SER A 52 2.00 -7.43 -15.68
C SER A 52 1.90 -5.94 -16.01
N ARG A 53 1.23 -5.14 -15.15
CA ARG A 53 0.95 -3.71 -15.37
C ARG A 53 1.93 -2.77 -14.64
N ARG A 54 2.91 -3.34 -13.92
CA ARG A 54 3.92 -2.57 -13.18
C ARG A 54 4.84 -1.79 -14.13
N LYS A 55 5.27 -0.60 -13.70
CA LYS A 55 6.14 0.30 -14.47
C LYS A 55 7.63 0.19 -14.13
N GLY A 56 7.99 -0.60 -13.11
CA GLY A 56 9.37 -0.77 -12.65
C GLY A 56 9.63 -2.18 -12.14
N THR A 57 10.73 -2.39 -11.43
CA THR A 57 11.03 -3.71 -10.85
C THR A 57 9.98 -4.10 -9.79
N PRO A 58 9.80 -5.40 -9.49
CA PRO A 58 8.88 -5.82 -8.45
C PRO A 58 9.17 -5.15 -7.10
N PHE A 59 10.46 -5.02 -6.74
CA PHE A 59 10.88 -4.30 -5.55
C PHE A 59 10.45 -2.82 -5.55
N GLN A 60 10.76 -2.09 -6.63
CA GLN A 60 10.39 -0.66 -6.75
C GLN A 60 8.88 -0.47 -6.67
N SER A 61 8.11 -1.37 -7.28
CA SER A 61 6.64 -1.32 -7.30
C SER A 61 6.06 -1.60 -5.92
N ALA A 62 6.55 -2.64 -5.23
CA ALA A 62 6.16 -2.97 -3.86
C ALA A 62 6.50 -1.86 -2.87
N MET A 63 7.73 -1.32 -2.95
CA MET A 63 8.19 -0.23 -2.10
C MET A 63 7.38 1.06 -2.31
N SER A 64 7.11 1.42 -3.57
CA SER A 64 6.30 2.60 -3.90
C SER A 64 4.87 2.45 -3.39
N MET A 65 4.28 1.25 -3.50
CA MET A 65 2.94 0.98 -2.98
C MET A 65 2.87 1.12 -1.45
N LEU A 66 3.85 0.59 -0.74
CA LEU A 66 3.93 0.73 0.72
C LEU A 66 4.10 2.19 1.15
N ASN A 67 4.99 2.94 0.49
CA ASN A 67 5.17 4.36 0.75
C ASN A 67 3.90 5.17 0.44
N PHE A 68 3.23 4.86 -0.68
CA PHE A 68 1.97 5.49 -1.04
C PHE A 68 0.92 5.30 0.06
N TYR A 69 0.75 4.08 0.57
CA TYR A 69 -0.19 3.82 1.67
C TYR A 69 0.16 4.63 2.93
N ILE A 70 1.43 4.62 3.35
CA ILE A 70 1.89 5.36 4.55
C ILE A 70 1.61 6.86 4.38
N ASN A 71 1.98 7.43 3.23
CA ASN A 71 1.80 8.85 2.93
C ASN A 71 0.31 9.23 2.88
N ARG A 72 -0.52 8.36 2.30
CA ARG A 72 -1.97 8.60 2.18
C ARG A 72 -2.68 8.48 3.53
N ALA A 73 -2.26 7.55 4.37
CA ALA A 73 -2.79 7.40 5.73
C ALA A 73 -2.39 8.60 6.61
N GLY A 74 -1.16 9.11 6.43
CA GLY A 74 -0.68 10.34 7.06
C GLY A 74 -0.95 10.37 8.57
N LYS A 75 -1.60 11.45 9.04
CA LYS A 75 -1.93 11.65 10.46
C LYS A 75 -2.93 10.64 11.04
N ASN A 76 -3.69 9.92 10.19
CA ASN A 76 -4.65 8.92 10.65
C ASN A 76 -3.99 7.57 10.98
N LEU A 77 -2.70 7.42 10.65
CA LEU A 77 -1.95 6.21 10.91
C LEU A 77 -1.46 6.20 12.36
N LYS A 78 -2.02 5.32 13.19
CA LYS A 78 -1.57 5.14 14.59
C LYS A 78 -0.05 4.90 14.63
N PRO A 79 0.69 5.47 15.60
CA PRO A 79 2.16 5.33 15.65
C PRO A 79 2.65 3.88 15.63
N LYS A 80 1.96 2.97 16.33
CA LYS A 80 2.28 1.53 16.31
C LYS A 80 2.18 0.94 14.91
N ARG A 81 1.10 1.26 14.17
CA ARG A 81 0.92 0.77 12.79
C ARG A 81 1.97 1.36 11.85
N LYS A 82 2.31 2.65 12.00
CA LYS A 82 3.40 3.28 11.24
C LYS A 82 4.72 2.53 11.44
N ARG A 83 5.08 2.18 12.68
CA ARG A 83 6.31 1.40 12.97
C ARG A 83 6.32 0.05 12.26
N ILE A 84 5.21 -0.68 12.26
CA ILE A 84 5.09 -1.98 11.56
C ILE A 84 5.29 -1.80 10.05
N LEU A 85 4.66 -0.79 9.45
CA LEU A 85 4.79 -0.53 8.01
C LEU A 85 6.21 -0.04 7.63
N GLU A 86 6.87 0.72 8.49
CA GLU A 86 8.29 1.07 8.30
C GLU A 86 9.20 -0.16 8.42
N GLN A 87 8.93 -1.08 9.33
CA GLN A 87 9.64 -2.37 9.40
C GLN A 87 9.40 -3.21 8.14
N ALA A 88 8.19 -3.19 7.57
CA ALA A 88 7.91 -3.87 6.31
C ALA A 88 8.76 -3.33 5.15
N LYS A 89 9.13 -2.04 5.13
CA LYS A 89 10.08 -1.48 4.15
C LYS A 89 11.47 -2.10 4.29
N ILE A 90 11.93 -2.32 5.52
CA ILE A 90 13.21 -3.00 5.79
C ILE A 90 13.15 -4.45 5.29
N GLU A 91 12.06 -5.16 5.58
CA GLU A 91 11.87 -6.53 5.13
C GLU A 91 11.78 -6.63 3.60
N LEU A 92 11.14 -5.69 2.92
CA LEU A 92 11.17 -5.61 1.44
C LEU A 92 12.60 -5.51 0.89
N ARG A 93 13.45 -4.66 1.49
CA ARG A 93 14.86 -4.54 1.07
C ARG A 93 15.61 -5.85 1.28
N ARG A 94 15.40 -6.53 2.42
CA ARG A 94 16.02 -7.84 2.71
C ARG A 94 15.61 -8.90 1.69
N LEU A 95 14.34 -8.95 1.32
CA LEU A 95 13.82 -9.90 0.33
C LEU A 95 14.34 -9.63 -1.09
N SER A 96 14.73 -8.39 -1.39
CA SER A 96 15.23 -7.99 -2.71
C SER A 96 16.75 -7.99 -2.84
N ASN A 97 17.48 -7.91 -1.72
CA ASN A 97 18.94 -7.97 -1.70
C ASN A 97 19.50 -9.40 -1.58
N LYS A 98 18.65 -10.43 -1.58
CA LYS A 98 19.09 -11.81 -1.80
C LYS A 98 19.37 -11.98 -3.30
N LEU A 99 20.61 -11.69 -3.70
CA LEU A 99 21.25 -12.27 -4.88
C LEU A 99 21.83 -13.63 -4.50
#